data_AF-A0A5C7EIR4-F1
#
_entry.id   AF-A0A5C7EIR4-F1
#
_cell.length_a   1.000
_cell.length_b   1.000
_cell.length_c   1.000
_cell.angle_alpha   90.00
_cell.angle_beta   90.00
_cell.angle_gamma   90.00
#
_symmetry.space_group_name_H-M   'P 1'
#
loop_
_entity.id
_entity.type
_entity.pdbx_description
1 polymer ?
#
loop_
_entity_poly.entity_id
_entity_poly.type
_entity_poly.pdbx_seq_one_letter_code
_entity_poly.pdbx_strand_id
1 'polypeptide(L)'
;MTTSHPKATCPSRGAAGFTVLEVLFTLLVIALGVLGTASLQAFALKFSQGGQSRTQAVILGMDLLERIEANNPAAIAGSYAPAKLPTTFPKDCSIDHCQPSELAIYDLVQFKNRLETQLPGATATITFAGSGPYTYTLQINWEERIAKGARTQVDTGGNTMVGASGKTERFSYTVSKTFPNRSIVI
;
A
#
# COMPACT_ATOMS: atom_id res chain seq x y z
N MET A 1 -44.09 13.39 80.62
CA MET A 1 -43.26 12.39 79.91
C MET A 1 -42.71 13.06 78.66
N THR A 2 -41.42 13.41 78.64
CA THR A 2 -40.75 14.04 77.49
C THR A 2 -39.49 13.23 77.20
N THR A 3 -39.48 12.50 76.08
CA THR A 3 -38.36 11.65 75.65
C THR A 3 -37.43 12.45 74.75
N SER A 4 -36.21 12.73 75.21
CA SER A 4 -35.14 13.36 74.42
C SER A 4 -34.54 12.35 73.43
N HIS A 5 -34.52 12.71 72.13
CA HIS A 5 -33.84 11.93 71.09
C HIS A 5 -32.35 12.29 71.00
N PRO A 6 -31.45 11.31 70.80
CA PRO A 6 -30.03 11.57 70.59
C PRO A 6 -29.75 12.09 69.17
N LYS A 7 -28.95 13.16 69.06
CA LYS A 7 -28.42 13.68 67.79
C LYS A 7 -27.32 12.75 67.27
N ALA A 8 -27.53 12.15 66.10
CA ALA A 8 -26.47 11.47 65.36
C ALA A 8 -25.53 12.51 64.72
N THR A 9 -24.28 12.55 65.16
CA THR A 9 -23.21 13.33 64.50
C THR A 9 -22.61 12.50 63.37
N CYS A 10 -22.76 12.97 62.13
CA CYS A 10 -22.11 12.37 60.96
C CYS A 10 -20.61 12.71 60.97
N PRO A 11 -19.70 11.75 60.78
CA PRO A 11 -18.27 12.03 60.78
C PRO A 11 -17.88 12.85 59.55
N SER A 12 -17.28 14.02 59.74
CA SER A 12 -16.66 14.77 58.64
C SER A 12 -15.42 14.03 58.19
N ARG A 13 -15.49 13.33 57.06
CA ARG A 13 -14.30 12.87 56.35
C ARG A 13 -13.52 14.12 55.91
N GLY A 14 -12.33 14.32 56.47
CA GLY A 14 -11.46 15.43 56.09
C GLY A 14 -11.20 15.38 54.59
N ALA A 15 -11.49 16.48 53.89
CA ALA A 15 -11.07 16.65 52.52
C ALA A 15 -9.55 16.79 52.52
N ALA A 16 -8.83 15.74 52.12
CA ALA A 16 -7.40 15.80 51.89
C ALA A 16 -7.15 16.78 50.72
N GLY A 17 -6.50 17.91 51.01
CA GLY A 17 -6.10 18.88 49.99
C GLY A 17 -5.05 18.28 49.06
N PHE A 18 -5.19 18.57 47.78
CA PHE A 18 -4.25 18.15 46.73
C PHE A 18 -2.87 18.75 47.01
N THR A 19 -1.84 17.91 47.10
CA THR A 19 -0.46 18.41 47.27
C THR A 19 0.08 18.90 45.93
N VAL A 20 0.86 19.99 45.91
CA VAL A 20 1.50 20.50 44.67
C VAL A 20 2.40 19.43 44.02
N LEU A 21 2.97 18.55 44.84
CA LEU A 21 3.77 17.40 44.41
C LEU A 21 2.96 16.40 43.58
N GLU A 22 1.68 16.18 43.94
CA GLU A 22 0.79 15.27 43.23
C GLU A 22 0.50 15.77 41.82
N VAL A 23 0.24 17.07 41.67
CA VAL A 23 0.04 17.71 40.36
C VAL A 23 1.31 17.60 39.51
N LEU A 24 2.50 17.84 40.09
CA LEU A 24 3.78 17.72 39.39
C LEU A 24 4.02 16.31 38.86
N PHE A 25 3.73 15.30 39.68
CA PHE A 25 3.91 13.90 39.28
C PHE A 25 2.90 13.48 38.22
N THR A 26 1.63 13.93 38.30
CA THR A 26 0.66 13.69 37.22
C THR A 26 1.10 14.31 35.90
N LEU A 27 1.62 15.55 35.91
CA LEU A 27 2.12 16.19 34.69
C LEU A 27 3.35 15.46 34.12
N LEU A 28 4.24 14.96 34.97
CA LEU A 28 5.39 14.13 34.56
C LEU A 28 4.92 12.85 33.87
N VAL A 29 3.99 12.11 34.47
CA VAL A 29 3.47 10.86 33.91
C VAL A 29 2.72 11.11 32.59
N ILE A 30 1.93 12.18 32.52
CA ILE A 30 1.22 12.58 31.29
C ILE A 30 2.23 12.95 30.20
N ALA A 31 3.26 13.73 30.52
CA ALA A 31 4.31 14.09 29.57
C ALA A 31 5.00 12.84 29.01
N LEU A 32 5.41 11.90 29.87
CA LEU A 32 6.00 10.63 29.44
C LEU A 32 5.04 9.80 28.58
N GLY A 33 3.75 9.77 28.93
CA GLY A 33 2.71 9.09 28.14
C GLY A 33 2.57 9.66 26.73
N VAL A 34 2.51 10.99 26.58
CA VAL A 34 2.39 11.65 25.28
C VAL A 34 3.65 11.43 24.43
N LEU A 35 4.85 11.54 25.02
CA LEU A 35 6.11 11.28 24.31
C LEU A 35 6.20 9.81 23.84
N GLY A 36 5.72 8.87 24.65
CA GLY A 36 5.62 7.47 24.29
C GLY A 36 4.73 7.27 23.06
N THR A 37 3.50 7.78 23.08
CA THR A 37 2.57 7.63 21.94
C THR A 37 3.07 8.29 20.66
N ALA A 38 3.72 9.46 20.74
CA ALA A 38 4.28 10.14 19.57
C ALA A 38 5.38 9.30 18.90
N SER A 39 6.21 8.63 19.70
CA SER A 39 7.26 7.73 19.20
C SER A 39 6.67 6.51 18.48
N LEU A 40 5.60 5.92 19.02
CA LEU A 40 4.88 4.82 18.37
C LEU A 40 4.21 5.27 17.06
N GLN A 41 3.61 6.46 17.03
CA GLN A 41 3.02 7.01 15.79
C GLN A 41 4.07 7.21 14.70
N ALA A 42 5.25 7.73 15.06
CA ALA A 42 6.36 7.88 14.12
C ALA A 42 6.88 6.52 13.61
N PHE A 43 6.91 5.50 14.47
CA PHE A 43 7.26 4.13 14.08
C PHE A 43 6.21 3.53 13.14
N ALA A 44 4.92 3.65 13.49
CA ALA A 44 3.82 3.16 12.65
C ALA A 44 3.84 3.76 11.24
N LEU A 45 4.13 5.07 11.10
CA LEU A 45 4.24 5.72 9.80
C LEU A 45 5.40 5.19 8.95
N LYS A 46 6.51 4.78 9.58
CA LYS A 46 7.64 4.15 8.87
C LYS A 46 7.27 2.77 8.35
N PHE A 47 6.59 1.96 9.16
CA PHE A 47 6.15 0.62 8.77
C PHE A 47 4.99 0.64 7.76
N SER A 48 4.11 1.64 7.84
CA SER A 48 2.97 1.76 6.93
C SER A 48 3.39 2.00 5.49
N GLN A 49 4.51 2.70 5.23
CA GLN A 49 4.93 3.04 3.86
C GLN A 49 5.21 1.80 3.00
N GLY A 50 5.90 0.78 3.54
CA GLY A 50 6.15 -0.45 2.78
C GLY A 50 4.93 -1.33 2.59
N GLY A 51 4.01 -1.30 3.56
CA GLY A 51 2.71 -1.96 3.43
C GLY A 51 1.87 -1.41 2.28
N GLN A 52 1.94 -0.11 2.02
CA GLN A 52 1.16 0.52 0.95
C GLN A 52 1.63 0.08 -0.44
N SER A 53 2.94 0.07 -0.71
CA SER A 53 3.47 -0.35 -2.02
C SER A 53 3.08 -1.79 -2.36
N ARG A 54 3.20 -2.69 -1.38
CA ARG A 54 2.80 -4.10 -1.55
C ARG A 54 1.30 -4.25 -1.80
N THR A 55 0.49 -3.54 -1.02
CA THR A 55 -0.98 -3.56 -1.18
C THR A 55 -1.37 -3.07 -2.56
N GLN A 56 -0.72 -2.03 -3.06
CA GLN A 56 -0.98 -1.48 -4.37
C GLN A 56 -0.60 -2.44 -5.51
N ALA A 57 0.54 -3.13 -5.39
CA ALA A 57 0.93 -4.16 -6.36
C ALA A 57 -0.11 -5.29 -6.44
N VAL A 58 -0.63 -5.73 -5.29
CA VAL A 58 -1.69 -6.74 -5.21
C VAL A 58 -2.97 -6.24 -5.89
N ILE A 59 -3.46 -5.04 -5.52
CA ILE A 59 -4.68 -4.48 -6.09
C ILE A 59 -4.58 -4.33 -7.61
N LEU A 60 -3.46 -3.77 -8.11
CA LEU A 60 -3.24 -3.61 -9.55
C LEU A 60 -3.17 -4.94 -10.28
N GLY A 61 -2.52 -5.94 -9.68
CA GLY A 61 -2.41 -7.25 -10.31
C GLY A 61 -3.74 -7.99 -10.39
N MET A 62 -4.57 -7.87 -9.35
CA MET A 62 -5.91 -8.44 -9.33
C MET A 62 -6.85 -7.72 -10.30
N ASP A 63 -6.84 -6.38 -10.36
CA ASP A 63 -7.63 -5.59 -11.34
C ASP A 63 -7.31 -6.01 -12.78
N LEU A 64 -6.02 -6.21 -13.10
CA LEU A 64 -5.66 -6.67 -14.45
C LEU A 64 -6.18 -8.09 -14.75
N LEU A 65 -6.07 -9.03 -13.81
CA LEU A 65 -6.58 -10.39 -14.01
C LEU A 65 -8.10 -10.43 -14.17
N GLU A 66 -8.83 -9.56 -13.48
CA GLU A 66 -10.28 -9.41 -13.64
C GLU A 66 -10.66 -8.84 -15.01
N ARG A 67 -9.88 -7.86 -15.52
CA ARG A 67 -10.06 -7.34 -16.89
C ARG A 67 -9.80 -8.42 -17.95
N ILE A 68 -8.75 -9.22 -17.76
CA ILE A 68 -8.45 -10.36 -18.63
C ILE A 68 -9.62 -11.34 -18.64
N GLU A 69 -10.20 -11.63 -17.47
CA GLU A 69 -11.36 -12.52 -17.37
C GLU A 69 -12.59 -11.97 -18.11
N ALA A 70 -12.86 -10.68 -17.96
CA ALA A 70 -13.99 -10.02 -18.60
C ALA A 70 -13.89 -10.00 -20.13
N ASN A 71 -12.67 -9.85 -20.67
CA ASN A 71 -12.41 -9.86 -22.11
C ASN A 71 -11.98 -11.24 -22.62
N ASN A 72 -12.90 -12.20 -22.48
CA ASN A 72 -12.66 -13.60 -22.80
C ASN A 72 -12.09 -13.85 -24.22
N PRO A 73 -12.61 -13.24 -25.32
CA PRO A 73 -12.07 -13.48 -26.66
C PRO A 73 -10.59 -13.09 -26.79
N ALA A 74 -10.19 -11.97 -26.20
CA ALA A 74 -8.80 -11.51 -26.24
C ALA A 74 -7.90 -12.31 -25.28
N ALA A 75 -8.45 -12.79 -24.17
CA ALA A 75 -7.76 -13.64 -23.22
C ALA A 75 -7.42 -15.02 -23.82
N ILE A 76 -8.35 -15.65 -24.54
CA ILE A 76 -8.09 -16.91 -25.27
C ILE A 76 -7.00 -16.68 -26.34
N ALA A 77 -7.04 -15.54 -27.02
CA ALA A 77 -6.06 -15.19 -28.04
C ALA A 77 -4.68 -14.80 -27.50
N GLY A 78 -4.48 -14.77 -26.17
CA GLY A 78 -3.18 -14.39 -25.59
C GLY A 78 -2.88 -12.89 -25.66
N SER A 79 -3.85 -12.03 -26.01
CA SER A 79 -3.62 -10.61 -26.35
C SER A 79 -3.13 -9.76 -25.17
N TYR A 80 -3.29 -10.25 -23.93
CA TYR A 80 -2.83 -9.59 -22.71
C TYR A 80 -1.38 -9.90 -22.31
N ALA A 81 -0.65 -10.74 -23.05
CA ALA A 81 0.74 -11.11 -22.75
C ALA A 81 1.75 -10.62 -23.80
N PRO A 82 1.89 -9.31 -24.02
CA PRO A 82 2.89 -8.79 -24.95
C PRO A 82 4.31 -8.93 -24.36
N ALA A 83 5.32 -9.00 -25.23
CA ALA A 83 6.73 -9.00 -24.80
C ALA A 83 7.13 -7.73 -24.03
N LYS A 84 6.45 -6.60 -24.29
CA LYS A 84 6.61 -5.33 -23.58
C LYS A 84 5.25 -4.66 -23.42
N LEU A 85 5.01 -4.06 -22.26
CA LEU A 85 3.78 -3.32 -22.01
C LEU A 85 3.64 -2.12 -22.98
N PRO A 86 2.49 -1.98 -23.65
CA PRO A 86 2.22 -0.87 -24.55
C PRO A 86 2.22 0.47 -23.81
N THR A 87 2.56 1.55 -24.54
CA THR A 87 2.63 2.92 -24.01
C THR A 87 1.55 3.84 -24.56
N THR A 88 0.86 3.43 -25.61
CA THR A 88 -0.04 4.28 -26.39
C THR A 88 -1.37 3.60 -26.55
N PHE A 89 -2.45 4.35 -26.33
CA PHE A 89 -3.80 3.87 -26.60
C PHE A 89 -4.00 3.75 -28.12
N PRO A 90 -4.37 2.58 -28.66
CA PRO A 90 -4.72 2.46 -30.06
C PRO A 90 -6.06 3.14 -30.37
N LYS A 91 -6.96 3.15 -29.38
CA LYS A 91 -8.30 3.72 -29.43
C LYS A 91 -8.79 3.98 -28.01
N ASP A 92 -9.64 4.98 -27.82
CA ASP A 92 -10.25 5.23 -26.50
C ASP A 92 -11.52 4.41 -26.32
N CYS A 93 -11.35 3.25 -25.67
CA CYS A 93 -12.45 2.32 -25.41
C CYS A 93 -13.42 2.80 -24.33
N SER A 94 -13.20 3.99 -23.75
CA SER A 94 -14.16 4.61 -22.81
C SER A 94 -15.25 5.42 -23.52
N ILE A 95 -15.04 5.79 -24.78
CA ILE A 95 -15.96 6.62 -25.56
C ILE A 95 -16.40 5.91 -26.85
N ASP A 96 -15.53 5.08 -27.44
CA ASP A 96 -15.83 4.35 -28.67
C ASP A 96 -15.92 2.83 -28.47
N HIS A 97 -16.56 2.16 -29.44
CA HIS A 97 -16.59 0.70 -29.51
C HIS A 97 -15.21 0.16 -29.92
N CYS A 98 -14.62 -0.69 -29.08
CA CYS A 98 -13.36 -1.37 -29.34
C CYS A 98 -13.56 -2.85 -29.64
N GLN A 99 -12.76 -3.38 -30.56
CA GLN A 99 -12.61 -4.83 -30.72
C GLN A 99 -11.92 -5.43 -29.48
N PRO A 100 -12.14 -6.72 -29.17
CA PRO A 100 -11.53 -7.37 -28.01
C PRO A 100 -10.00 -7.18 -27.91
N SER A 101 -9.28 -7.22 -29.03
CA SER A 101 -7.83 -7.00 -29.06
C SER A 101 -7.44 -5.54 -28.78
N GLU A 102 -8.21 -4.57 -29.25
CA GLU A 102 -8.00 -3.14 -28.98
C GLU A 102 -8.24 -2.83 -27.51
N LEU A 103 -9.30 -3.41 -26.93
CA LEU A 103 -9.62 -3.30 -25.50
C LEU A 103 -8.50 -3.87 -24.63
N ALA A 104 -7.90 -5.00 -25.03
CA ALA A 104 -6.78 -5.58 -24.31
C ALA A 104 -5.56 -4.64 -24.26
N ILE A 105 -5.22 -4.00 -25.38
CA ILE A 105 -4.13 -3.01 -25.41
C ILE A 105 -4.50 -1.79 -24.54
N TYR A 106 -5.74 -1.31 -24.62
CA TYR A 106 -6.22 -0.20 -23.79
C TYR A 106 -6.06 -0.49 -22.29
N ASP A 107 -6.53 -1.66 -21.84
CA ASP A 107 -6.37 -2.12 -20.45
C ASP A 107 -4.91 -2.19 -20.02
N LEU A 108 -4.02 -2.70 -20.88
CA LEU A 108 -2.59 -2.79 -20.57
C LEU A 108 -1.92 -1.43 -20.43
N VAL A 109 -2.31 -0.44 -21.25
CA VAL A 109 -1.81 0.94 -21.12
C VAL A 109 -2.36 1.58 -19.85
N GLN A 110 -3.64 1.39 -19.53
CA GLN A 110 -4.23 1.85 -18.27
C GLN A 110 -3.51 1.25 -17.05
N PHE A 111 -3.30 -0.07 -17.05
CA PHE A 111 -2.55 -0.79 -16.03
C PHE A 111 -1.15 -0.24 -15.88
N LYS A 112 -0.42 -0.06 -16.99
CA LYS A 112 0.94 0.50 -16.99
C LYS A 112 0.98 1.90 -16.37
N ASN A 113 0.07 2.79 -16.78
CA ASN A 113 0.02 4.15 -16.25
C ASN A 113 -0.27 4.16 -14.73
N ARG A 114 -1.17 3.29 -14.27
CA ARG A 114 -1.45 3.13 -12.82
C ARG A 114 -0.25 2.54 -12.07
N LEU A 115 0.44 1.58 -12.67
CA LEU A 115 1.64 0.98 -12.10
C LEU A 115 2.75 2.02 -11.93
N GLU A 116 3.03 2.83 -12.94
CA GLU A 116 4.08 3.87 -12.89
C GLU A 116 3.73 5.02 -11.93
N THR A 117 2.45 5.39 -11.85
CA THR A 117 2.00 6.48 -10.95
C THR A 117 1.97 6.06 -9.49
N GLN A 118 1.62 4.81 -9.20
CA GLN A 118 1.48 4.35 -7.82
C GLN A 118 2.73 3.63 -7.29
N LEU A 119 3.52 3.02 -8.17
CA LEU A 119 4.79 2.34 -7.86
C LEU A 119 5.90 2.82 -8.81
N PRO A 120 6.52 3.99 -8.52
CA PRO A 120 7.57 4.54 -9.36
C PRO A 120 8.75 3.55 -9.51
N GLY A 121 9.12 3.27 -10.76
CA GLY A 121 10.20 2.34 -11.08
C GLY A 121 9.81 0.85 -11.03
N ALA A 122 8.54 0.54 -10.83
CA ALA A 122 8.06 -0.83 -10.94
C ALA A 122 8.10 -1.34 -12.38
N THR A 123 8.31 -2.64 -12.53
CA THR A 123 8.25 -3.35 -13.81
C THR A 123 7.24 -4.48 -13.69
N ALA A 124 6.51 -4.75 -14.78
CA ALA A 124 5.56 -5.86 -14.81
C ALA A 124 5.74 -6.70 -16.07
N THR A 125 5.69 -8.02 -15.88
CA THR A 125 5.78 -9.03 -16.94
C THR A 125 4.52 -9.89 -16.88
N ILE A 126 3.90 -10.11 -18.04
CA ILE A 126 2.72 -10.95 -18.17
C ILE A 126 3.09 -12.10 -19.10
N THR A 127 2.88 -13.33 -18.65
CA THR A 127 3.07 -14.53 -19.46
C THR A 127 1.75 -15.25 -19.64
N PHE A 128 1.60 -15.83 -20.83
CA PHE A 128 0.45 -16.63 -21.22
C PHE A 128 0.95 -18.02 -21.56
N ALA A 129 0.31 -19.04 -20.96
CA ALA A 129 0.68 -20.43 -21.19
C ALA A 129 -0.55 -21.34 -21.28
N GLY A 130 -0.45 -22.36 -22.14
CA GLY A 130 -1.46 -23.38 -22.36
C GLY A 130 -2.28 -23.18 -23.63
N SER A 131 -2.74 -24.29 -24.22
CA SER A 131 -3.66 -24.35 -25.36
C SER A 131 -5.00 -25.03 -25.01
N GLY A 132 -5.23 -25.25 -23.70
CA GLY A 132 -6.46 -25.78 -23.08
C GLY A 132 -6.93 -24.81 -22.00
N PRO A 133 -7.19 -25.23 -20.74
CA PRO A 133 -7.27 -24.23 -19.68
C PRO A 133 -5.98 -23.40 -19.71
N TYR A 134 -6.11 -22.12 -19.99
CA TYR A 134 -4.98 -21.22 -20.23
C TYR A 134 -4.69 -20.45 -18.95
N THR A 135 -3.41 -20.20 -18.68
CA THR A 135 -2.97 -19.55 -17.46
C THR A 135 -2.26 -18.25 -17.80
N TYR A 136 -2.71 -17.17 -17.16
CA TYR A 136 -2.00 -15.90 -17.14
C TYR A 136 -1.21 -15.81 -15.84
N THR A 137 0.08 -15.49 -15.95
CA THR A 137 0.94 -15.18 -14.81
C THR A 137 1.42 -13.76 -14.93
N LEU A 138 1.07 -12.93 -13.95
CA LEU A 138 1.53 -11.57 -13.83
C LEU A 138 2.58 -11.51 -12.72
N GLN A 139 3.73 -10.94 -13.04
CA GLN A 139 4.79 -10.63 -12.08
C GLN A 139 5.04 -9.13 -12.06
N ILE A 140 4.95 -8.51 -10.89
CA ILE A 140 5.24 -7.10 -10.64
C ILE A 140 6.46 -7.03 -9.73
N ASN A 141 7.49 -6.31 -10.15
CA ASN A 141 8.70 -6.06 -9.37
C ASN A 141 8.83 -4.57 -9.08
N TRP A 142 9.11 -4.19 -7.84
CA TRP A 142 9.35 -2.79 -7.45
C TRP A 142 10.51 -2.70 -6.46
N GLU A 143 11.04 -1.50 -6.29
CA GLU A 143 12.10 -1.22 -5.33
C GLU A 143 11.58 -0.35 -4.21
N GLU A 144 11.87 -0.71 -2.96
CA GLU A 144 11.53 0.08 -1.79
C GLU A 144 12.80 0.60 -1.10
N ARG A 145 12.74 1.84 -0.61
CA ARG A 145 13.84 2.46 0.14
C ARG A 145 13.70 2.14 1.63
N ILE A 146 14.56 1.28 2.14
CA ILE A 146 14.49 0.80 3.54
C ILE A 146 15.27 1.71 4.51
N ALA A 147 16.23 2.49 3.99
CA ALA A 147 16.90 3.52 4.76
C ALA A 147 17.02 4.81 3.95
N LYS A 148 16.52 5.93 4.48
CA LYS A 148 16.87 7.27 3.99
C LYS A 148 18.15 7.71 4.70
N GLY A 149 19.31 7.43 4.10
CA GLY A 149 20.58 8.00 4.52
C GLY A 149 20.95 9.20 3.64
N ALA A 150 21.65 10.16 4.24
CA ALA A 150 22.40 11.15 3.51
C ALA A 150 23.86 10.69 3.50
N ARG A 151 24.47 10.56 2.31
CA ARG A 151 25.92 10.44 2.20
C ARG A 151 26.46 11.82 1.93
N THR A 152 27.28 12.31 2.84
CA THR A 152 28.14 13.46 2.60
C THR A 152 29.40 12.94 1.93
N GLN A 153 29.59 13.27 0.66
CA GLN A 153 30.77 12.89 -0.11
C GLN A 153 31.56 14.16 -0.42
N VAL A 154 32.82 14.18 -0.04
CA VAL A 154 33.74 15.26 -0.41
C VAL A 154 34.40 14.84 -1.72
N ASP A 155 34.24 15.65 -2.76
CA ASP A 155 34.92 15.40 -4.04
C ASP A 155 36.42 15.74 -3.93
N THR A 156 37.18 15.35 -4.95
CA THR A 156 38.64 15.56 -5.02
C THR A 156 39.03 17.05 -5.02
N GLY A 157 38.08 17.97 -5.23
CA GLY A 157 38.26 19.42 -5.17
C GLY A 157 37.92 20.05 -3.82
N GLY A 158 37.51 19.27 -2.82
CA GLY A 158 37.13 19.76 -1.50
C GLY A 158 35.68 20.24 -1.40
N ASN A 159 34.87 20.07 -2.44
CA ASN A 159 33.44 20.39 -2.37
C ASN A 159 32.67 19.24 -1.71
N THR A 160 31.81 19.61 -0.77
CA THR A 160 30.95 18.66 -0.07
C THR A 160 29.63 18.50 -0.81
N MET A 161 29.39 17.34 -1.41
CA MET A 161 28.11 16.97 -2.01
C MET A 161 27.33 16.08 -1.04
N VAL A 162 26.09 16.47 -0.73
CA VAL A 162 25.16 15.62 0.02
C VAL A 162 24.29 14.85 -0.97
N GLY A 163 24.65 13.59 -1.20
CA GLY A 163 23.89 12.66 -2.02
C GLY A 163 22.91 11.84 -1.19
N ALA A 164 21.71 11.57 -1.73
CA ALA A 164 20.82 10.60 -1.12
C ALA A 164 21.43 9.19 -1.23
N SER A 165 21.74 8.57 -0.09
CA SER A 165 22.20 7.18 -0.03
C SER A 165 21.22 6.36 0.76
N GLY A 166 20.50 5.48 0.07
CA GLY A 166 19.62 4.53 0.72
C GLY A 166 19.94 3.13 0.29
N LYS A 167 19.71 2.17 1.19
CA LYS A 167 19.57 0.77 0.78
C LYS A 167 18.20 0.65 0.12
N THR A 168 18.19 0.20 -1.13
CA THR A 168 16.97 -0.23 -1.83
C THR A 168 16.90 -1.75 -1.75
N GLU A 169 15.72 -2.28 -1.43
CA GLU A 169 15.42 -3.70 -1.58
C GLU A 169 14.42 -3.89 -2.71
N ARG A 170 14.59 -5.00 -3.44
CA ARG A 170 13.70 -5.37 -4.54
C ARG A 170 12.64 -6.33 -4.02
N PHE A 171 11.39 -6.00 -4.28
CA PHE A 171 10.24 -6.82 -3.98
C PHE A 171 9.64 -7.34 -5.28
N SER A 172 9.08 -8.54 -5.21
CA SER A 172 8.35 -9.17 -6.31
C SER A 172 7.00 -9.69 -5.81
N TYR A 173 5.97 -9.46 -6.59
CA TYR A 173 4.64 -10.01 -6.43
C TYR A 173 4.28 -10.79 -7.69
N THR A 174 3.88 -12.06 -7.52
CA THR A 174 3.44 -12.91 -8.62
C THR A 174 2.04 -13.42 -8.33
N VAL A 175 1.17 -13.33 -9.33
CA VAL A 175 -0.17 -13.88 -9.30
C VAL A 175 -0.44 -14.62 -10.59
N SER A 176 -1.04 -15.81 -10.47
CA SER A 176 -1.43 -16.63 -11.61
C SER A 176 -2.91 -16.95 -11.53
N LYS A 177 -3.60 -16.88 -12.67
CA LYS A 177 -4.99 -17.30 -12.79
C LYS A 177 -5.15 -18.18 -14.01
N THR A 178 -5.74 -19.35 -13.78
CA THR A 178 -6.09 -20.31 -14.84
C THR A 178 -7.55 -20.12 -15.21
N PHE A 179 -7.81 -19.99 -16.51
CA PHE A 179 -9.13 -19.84 -17.07
C PHE A 179 -9.53 -21.13 -17.78
N PRO A 180 -10.76 -21.62 -17.59
CA PRO A 180 -11.25 -22.76 -18.35
C PRO A 180 -11.42 -22.37 -19.82
N ASN A 181 -11.10 -23.29 -20.73
CA ASN A 181 -11.41 -23.13 -22.15
C ASN A 181 -12.92 -23.34 -22.35
N ARG A 182 -13.71 -22.31 -22.06
CA ARG A 182 -15.14 -22.32 -22.37
C ARG A 182 -15.30 -21.99 -23.85
N SER A 183 -15.29 -23.02 -24.69
CA SER A 183 -15.86 -22.92 -26.03
C SER A 183 -17.32 -22.53 -25.86
N ILE A 184 -17.68 -21.30 -26.20
CA ILE A 184 -19.08 -20.89 -26.30
C ILE A 184 -19.69 -21.74 -27.41
N VAL A 185 -20.49 -22.74 -27.02
CA VAL A 185 -21.44 -23.39 -27.92
C VAL A 185 -22.55 -22.35 -28.13
N ILE A 186 -22.56 -21.72 -29.30
CA ILE A 186 -23.68 -20.92 -29.80
C ILE A 186 -24.73 -21.86 -30.33
#